data_AF-A0A0R3TWS7-F1
#
_entry.id   AF-A0A0R3TWS7-F1
#
_cell.length_a   1.000
_cell.length_b   1.000
_cell.length_c   1.000
_cell.angle_alpha   90.00
_cell.angle_beta   90.00
_cell.angle_gamma   90.00
#
_symmetry.space_group_name_H-M   'P 1'
#
loop_
_entity.id
_entity.type
_entity.pdbx_description
1 polymer ?
#
loop_
_entity_poly.entity_id
_entity_poly.type
_entity_poly.pdbx_seq_one_letter_code
_entity_poly.pdbx_strand_id
1 'polypeptide(L)'
;MDVGAFRAKVDGLLSQFFLEFFAISLNPLDKVPYFSNLTGLFAEMNYPEAFSNSDFEIQRDAKKVSRILSWLFQFVETLQPAQNIFFEHLKSIKASYSEAATLRSKIAALKISNKSDDEKRIEYQDRIVELRDAMSELYSKKTKMDEEEAVESKKLHHLLEMEKTNSQEVDDMVSRLEELKCKEENLRVKVISNPNLPQTMQELQEKANALELEMQESRSKIYQIDRDISQYKQLHEVIERQLISVCKECHSYLQQISQSKFDFTKCDGDIIDHAAEREELTKKLADLTDTLRLSEHKLVKERVVDATQTANDEHVKKEKNNILDKYCNVCESLNSDLSTMMSLSATRKAQCETEYNNGERVEAEGRVEEMSNILHRLYQQYVESMDWTFSLDDQ
;
A
#
# COMPACT_ATOMS: atom_id res chain seq x y z
N MET A 1 39.33 54.66 5.51
CA MET A 1 38.74 53.30 5.44
C MET A 1 39.02 52.77 4.05
N ASP A 2 39.76 51.68 3.98
CA ASP A 2 40.29 51.13 2.73
C ASP A 2 39.16 50.48 1.91
N VAL A 3 38.80 51.12 0.80
CA VAL A 3 37.72 50.68 -0.11
C VAL A 3 38.08 49.33 -0.76
N GLY A 4 39.37 48.95 -0.79
CA GLY A 4 39.81 47.63 -1.25
C GLY A 4 39.40 46.49 -0.31
N ALA A 5 39.44 46.71 1.02
CA ALA A 5 39.13 45.68 2.01
C ALA A 5 37.62 45.38 2.12
N PHE A 6 36.75 46.38 1.88
CA PHE A 6 35.30 46.18 1.86
C PHE A 6 34.83 45.50 0.57
N ARG A 7 35.51 45.75 -0.56
CA ARG A 7 35.20 45.12 -1.87
C ARG A 7 35.56 43.62 -1.90
N ALA A 8 36.72 43.23 -1.37
CA ALA A 8 37.12 41.83 -1.28
C ALA A 8 36.17 40.96 -0.41
N LYS A 9 35.52 41.56 0.60
CA LYS A 9 34.56 40.87 1.47
C LYS A 9 33.24 40.55 0.77
N VAL A 10 32.75 41.43 -0.10
CA VAL A 10 31.48 41.23 -0.83
C VAL A 10 31.67 40.24 -1.99
N ASP A 11 32.82 40.31 -2.68
CA ASP A 11 33.15 39.41 -3.78
C ASP A 11 33.41 37.97 -3.26
N GLY A 12 34.03 37.84 -2.07
CA GLY A 12 34.11 36.58 -1.33
C GLY A 12 32.75 36.06 -0.87
N LEU A 13 31.86 36.94 -0.36
CA LEU A 13 30.51 36.57 0.06
C LEU A 13 29.63 36.09 -1.10
N LEU A 14 29.74 36.65 -2.30
CA LEU A 14 28.94 36.22 -3.46
C LEU A 14 29.44 34.90 -4.05
N SER A 15 30.76 34.72 -4.19
CA SER A 15 31.36 33.44 -4.59
C SER A 15 31.03 32.34 -3.57
N GLN A 16 31.12 32.68 -2.28
CA GLN A 16 30.75 31.81 -1.18
C GLN A 16 29.24 31.56 -1.14
N PHE A 17 28.38 32.52 -1.48
CA PHE A 17 26.94 32.33 -1.61
C PHE A 17 26.60 31.36 -2.75
N PHE A 18 27.27 31.43 -3.90
CA PHE A 18 27.06 30.49 -5.01
C PHE A 18 27.59 29.09 -4.72
N LEU A 19 28.76 28.99 -4.06
CA LEU A 19 29.33 27.71 -3.62
C LEU A 19 28.52 27.11 -2.47
N GLU A 20 28.04 27.90 -1.51
CA GLU A 20 27.27 27.42 -0.38
C GLU A 20 25.83 27.08 -0.80
N PHE A 21 25.13 27.93 -1.55
CA PHE A 21 23.71 27.69 -1.88
C PHE A 21 23.48 26.41 -2.70
N PHE A 22 24.44 26.00 -3.52
CA PHE A 22 24.38 24.73 -4.27
C PHE A 22 25.20 23.58 -3.69
N ALA A 23 26.25 23.84 -2.88
CA ALA A 23 27.10 22.79 -2.30
C ALA A 23 26.93 22.55 -0.78
N ILE A 24 25.97 23.22 -0.11
CA ILE A 24 25.62 22.92 1.29
C ILE A 24 25.13 21.46 1.46
N SER A 25 24.58 20.85 0.41
CA SER A 25 24.07 19.46 0.41
C SER A 25 25.06 18.41 -0.08
N LEU A 26 26.28 18.79 -0.48
CA LEU A 26 27.29 17.87 -1.04
C LEU A 26 28.50 17.71 -0.12
N ASN A 27 28.99 16.48 -0.03
CA ASN A 27 30.16 16.09 0.76
C ASN A 27 31.42 16.81 0.22
N PRO A 28 32.45 17.17 1.04
CA PRO A 28 33.62 17.93 0.58
C PRO A 28 34.41 17.27 -0.56
N LEU A 29 34.41 15.94 -0.63
CA LEU A 29 35.04 15.16 -1.70
C LEU A 29 34.32 15.28 -3.05
N ASP A 30 33.02 15.62 -3.04
CA ASP A 30 32.18 15.73 -4.24
C ASP A 30 32.13 17.15 -4.82
N LYS A 31 32.66 18.15 -4.12
CA LYS A 31 32.63 19.56 -4.52
C LYS A 31 33.48 19.86 -5.76
N VAL A 32 34.62 19.19 -5.91
CA VAL A 32 35.53 19.34 -7.05
C VAL A 32 34.92 18.78 -8.35
N PRO A 33 34.43 17.51 -8.39
CA PRO A 33 33.76 17.00 -9.59
C PRO A 33 32.44 17.73 -9.90
N TYR A 34 31.74 18.26 -8.90
CA TYR A 34 30.55 19.09 -9.12
C TYR A 34 30.86 20.36 -9.92
N PHE A 35 31.93 21.09 -9.56
CA PHE A 35 32.35 22.28 -10.31
C PHE A 35 32.72 21.95 -11.76
N SER A 36 33.46 20.85 -11.98
CA SER A 36 33.81 20.37 -13.32
C SER A 36 32.59 19.96 -14.16
N ASN A 37 31.61 19.27 -13.55
CA ASN A 37 30.36 18.90 -14.21
C ASN A 37 29.49 20.11 -14.53
N LEU A 38 29.42 21.09 -13.62
CA LEU A 38 28.71 22.33 -13.84
C LEU A 38 29.30 23.06 -15.06
N THR A 39 30.62 23.22 -15.11
CA THR A 39 31.30 23.83 -16.27
C THR A 39 31.11 23.06 -17.57
N GLY A 40 30.98 21.72 -17.52
CA GLY A 40 30.65 20.89 -18.67
C GLY A 40 29.23 21.13 -19.20
N LEU A 41 28.23 21.18 -18.31
CA LEU A 41 26.84 21.51 -18.65
C LEU A 41 26.71 22.93 -19.25
N PHE A 42 27.54 23.87 -18.80
CA PHE A 42 27.59 25.21 -19.40
C PHE A 42 28.18 25.26 -20.81
N ALA A 43 29.14 24.39 -21.11
CA ALA A 43 29.65 24.23 -22.47
C ALA A 43 28.57 23.63 -23.40
N GLU A 44 27.75 22.70 -22.90
CA GLU A 44 26.63 22.11 -23.64
C GLU A 44 25.49 23.09 -23.92
N MET A 45 25.30 24.11 -23.07
CA MET A 45 24.30 25.18 -23.27
C MET A 45 24.69 26.20 -24.37
N ASN A 46 25.72 25.93 -25.18
CA ASN A 46 26.19 26.78 -26.30
C ASN A 46 26.41 28.25 -25.90
N TYR A 47 26.97 28.49 -24.72
CA TYR A 47 27.32 29.83 -24.30
C TYR A 47 28.50 30.34 -25.15
N PRO A 48 28.44 31.57 -25.70
CA PRO A 48 29.35 32.01 -26.76
C PRO A 48 30.82 32.18 -26.35
N GLU A 49 31.15 32.18 -25.05
CA GLU A 49 32.52 32.34 -24.55
C GLU A 49 32.79 31.46 -23.31
N ALA A 50 33.88 30.69 -23.34
CA ALA A 50 34.30 29.82 -22.22
C ALA A 50 34.72 30.64 -20.99
N PHE A 51 34.44 30.11 -19.79
CA PHE A 51 34.87 30.70 -18.52
C PHE A 51 36.14 30.00 -18.00
N SER A 52 36.97 30.75 -17.28
CA SER A 52 38.12 30.24 -16.55
C SER A 52 38.16 30.83 -15.14
N ASN A 53 38.96 30.23 -14.25
CA ASN A 53 39.12 30.71 -12.88
C ASN A 53 39.57 32.19 -12.81
N SER A 54 40.20 32.72 -13.86
CA SER A 54 40.63 34.12 -13.95
C SER A 54 39.48 35.11 -14.17
N ASP A 55 38.28 34.65 -14.54
CA ASP A 55 37.10 35.50 -14.66
C ASP A 55 36.52 35.89 -13.28
N PHE A 56 36.93 35.19 -12.23
CA PHE A 56 36.60 35.46 -10.84
C PHE A 56 37.74 36.16 -10.07
N GLU A 57 38.82 36.55 -10.76
CA GLU A 57 39.94 37.27 -10.16
C GLU A 57 39.61 38.76 -9.89
N ILE A 58 40.33 39.34 -8.93
CA ILE A 58 40.06 40.59 -8.19
C ILE A 58 39.88 41.85 -9.08
N GLN A 59 40.22 41.81 -10.36
CA GLN A 59 40.14 42.98 -11.24
C GLN A 59 38.74 43.18 -11.84
N ARG A 60 38.05 44.22 -11.34
CA ARG A 60 36.74 44.68 -11.81
C ARG A 60 36.80 45.24 -13.23
N ASP A 61 36.68 44.38 -14.21
CA ASP A 61 36.21 44.79 -15.53
C ASP A 61 34.67 44.76 -15.54
N ALA A 62 34.03 45.91 -15.74
CA ALA A 62 32.57 46.03 -15.78
C ALA A 62 31.95 45.12 -16.86
N LYS A 63 32.69 44.84 -17.94
CA LYS A 63 32.26 43.88 -18.97
C LYS A 63 32.24 42.45 -18.44
N LYS A 64 33.22 42.06 -17.62
CA LYS A 64 33.27 40.73 -16.98
C LYS A 64 32.11 40.53 -16.01
N VAL A 65 31.84 41.52 -15.15
CA VAL A 65 30.72 41.47 -14.19
C VAL A 65 29.37 41.43 -14.92
N SER A 66 29.19 42.23 -15.98
CA SER A 66 27.99 42.21 -16.80
C SER A 66 27.79 40.87 -17.51
N ARG A 67 28.88 40.23 -17.97
CA ARG A 67 28.84 38.91 -18.60
C ARG A 67 28.45 37.82 -17.60
N ILE A 68 29.00 37.84 -16.38
CA ILE A 68 28.65 36.91 -15.30
C ILE A 68 27.17 37.08 -14.89
N LEU A 69 26.68 38.32 -14.77
CA LEU A 69 25.28 38.57 -14.42
C LEU A 69 24.32 38.13 -15.53
N SER A 70 24.61 38.44 -16.79
CA SER A 70 23.80 38.00 -17.94
C SER A 70 23.72 36.46 -18.00
N TRP A 71 24.83 35.79 -17.66
CA TRP A 71 24.91 34.34 -17.59
C TRP A 71 24.06 33.78 -16.43
N LEU A 72 24.08 34.40 -15.26
CA LEU A 72 23.25 34.01 -14.12
C LEU A 72 21.76 34.12 -14.44
N PHE A 73 21.35 35.21 -15.09
CA PHE A 73 19.96 35.38 -15.50
C PHE A 73 19.54 34.31 -16.50
N GLN A 74 20.36 34.03 -17.52
CA GLN A 74 20.04 33.03 -18.53
C GLN A 74 20.05 31.59 -17.96
N PHE A 75 20.93 31.30 -17.01
CA PHE A 75 20.96 30.02 -16.29
C PHE A 75 19.69 29.81 -15.45
N VAL A 76 19.28 30.83 -14.70
CA VAL A 76 18.04 30.79 -13.91
C VAL A 76 16.83 30.64 -14.83
N GLU A 77 16.73 31.43 -15.91
CA GLU A 77 15.62 31.32 -16.87
C GLU A 77 15.55 29.96 -17.55
N THR A 78 16.71 29.35 -17.88
CA THR A 78 16.76 28.04 -18.54
C THR A 78 16.42 26.89 -17.60
N LEU A 79 16.77 26.99 -16.31
CA LEU A 79 16.44 25.98 -15.29
C LEU A 79 15.07 26.17 -14.63
N GLN A 80 14.45 27.34 -14.76
CA GLN A 80 13.16 27.64 -14.16
C GLN A 80 12.03 26.67 -14.60
N PRO A 81 11.93 26.24 -15.87
CA PRO A 81 10.99 25.19 -16.28
C PRO A 81 11.24 23.85 -15.57
N ALA A 82 12.51 23.45 -15.39
CA ALA A 82 12.86 22.23 -14.68
C ALA A 82 12.55 22.34 -13.18
N GLN A 83 12.83 23.48 -12.55
CA GLN A 83 12.43 23.75 -11.17
C GLN A 83 10.91 23.68 -10.99
N ASN A 84 10.14 24.26 -11.90
CA ASN A 84 8.68 24.19 -11.85
C ASN A 84 8.16 22.74 -11.93
N ILE A 85 8.78 21.90 -12.78
CA ILE A 85 8.46 20.47 -12.86
C ILE A 85 8.79 19.75 -11.54
N PHE A 86 9.97 20.03 -10.96
CA PHE A 86 10.36 19.47 -9.66
C PHE A 86 9.40 19.90 -8.53
N PHE A 87 8.97 21.15 -8.48
CA PHE A 87 8.01 21.63 -7.49
C PHE A 87 6.63 20.99 -7.65
N GLU A 88 6.13 20.83 -8.88
CA GLU A 88 4.87 20.12 -9.12
C GLU A 88 4.99 18.63 -8.75
N HIS A 89 6.13 18.00 -9.01
CA HIS A 89 6.38 16.62 -8.58
C HIS A 89 6.44 16.50 -7.05
N LEU A 90 7.07 17.44 -6.36
CA LEU A 90 7.16 17.46 -4.90
C LEU A 90 5.79 17.72 -4.25
N LYS A 91 4.94 18.53 -4.89
CA LYS A 91 3.55 18.77 -4.50
C LYS A 91 2.69 17.52 -4.70
N SER A 92 2.89 16.78 -5.79
CA SER A 92 2.26 15.49 -6.04
C SER A 92 2.65 14.45 -4.99
N ILE A 93 3.94 14.36 -4.66
CA ILE A 93 4.44 13.48 -3.58
C ILE A 93 3.79 13.85 -2.25
N LYS A 94 3.73 15.14 -1.89
CA LYS A 94 3.09 15.60 -0.66
C LYS A 94 1.60 15.25 -0.62
N ALA A 95 0.89 15.37 -1.74
CA ALA A 95 -0.51 14.95 -1.85
C ALA A 95 -0.67 13.44 -1.64
N SER A 96 0.18 12.63 -2.28
CA SER A 96 0.21 11.17 -2.11
C SER A 96 0.48 10.76 -0.65
N TYR A 97 1.43 11.42 0.03
CA TYR A 97 1.67 11.20 1.46
C TYR A 97 0.45 11.55 2.32
N SER A 98 -0.24 12.65 2.01
CA SER A 98 -1.44 13.03 2.75
C SER A 98 -2.55 11.99 2.58
N GLU A 99 -2.73 11.46 1.37
CA GLU A 99 -3.70 10.41 1.06
C GLU A 99 -3.35 9.07 1.74
N ALA A 100 -2.07 8.71 1.76
CA ALA A 100 -1.56 7.54 2.49
C ALA A 100 -1.79 7.67 4.00
N ALA A 101 -1.65 8.87 4.57
CA ALA A 101 -1.94 9.12 5.98
C ALA A 101 -3.44 8.99 6.31
N THR A 102 -4.33 9.45 5.42
CA THR A 102 -5.78 9.24 5.56
C THR A 102 -6.15 7.77 5.46
N LEU A 103 -5.55 7.04 4.52
CA LEU A 103 -5.75 5.59 4.39
C LEU A 103 -5.26 4.83 5.62
N ARG A 104 -4.07 5.16 6.15
CA ARG A 104 -3.59 4.61 7.44
C ARG A 104 -4.58 4.85 8.57
N SER A 105 -5.14 6.05 8.66
CA SER A 105 -6.12 6.38 9.70
C SER A 105 -7.42 5.58 9.54
N LYS A 106 -7.88 5.35 8.30
CA LYS A 106 -9.03 4.48 8.01
C LYS A 106 -8.75 3.01 8.32
N ILE A 107 -7.58 2.50 7.97
CA ILE A 107 -7.15 1.13 8.31
C ILE A 107 -7.08 0.96 9.84
N ALA A 108 -6.50 1.93 10.55
CA ALA A 108 -6.46 1.91 12.01
C ALA A 108 -7.87 1.94 12.64
N ALA A 109 -8.82 2.68 12.06
CA ALA A 109 -10.20 2.72 12.52
C ALA A 109 -10.99 1.44 12.20
N LEU A 110 -10.67 0.75 11.10
CA LEU A 110 -11.24 -0.54 10.72
C LEU A 110 -10.59 -1.72 11.45
N LYS A 111 -9.45 -1.49 12.11
CA LYS A 111 -8.78 -2.50 12.93
C LYS A 111 -9.67 -2.79 14.13
N ILE A 112 -10.47 -3.85 14.01
CA ILE A 112 -11.20 -4.45 15.14
C ILE A 112 -10.12 -5.00 16.07
N SER A 113 -9.70 -4.19 17.06
CA SER A 113 -8.83 -4.63 18.14
C SER A 113 -9.61 -5.66 18.94
N ASN A 114 -9.26 -6.92 18.74
CA ASN A 114 -9.72 -8.00 19.61
C ASN A 114 -8.90 -7.88 20.89
N LYS A 115 -9.30 -6.98 21.80
CA LYS A 115 -8.59 -6.68 23.05
C LYS A 115 -8.15 -7.93 23.82
N SER A 116 -8.96 -8.99 23.78
CA SER A 116 -8.65 -10.30 24.35
C SER A 116 -7.37 -10.93 23.79
N ASP A 117 -7.10 -10.80 22.50
CA ASP A 117 -5.90 -11.37 21.87
C ASP A 117 -4.66 -10.50 22.11
N ASP A 118 -4.83 -9.18 22.16
CA ASP A 118 -3.76 -8.24 22.51
C ASP A 118 -3.32 -8.41 23.98
N GLU A 119 -4.27 -8.60 24.91
CA GLU A 119 -4.00 -8.88 26.33
C GLU A 119 -3.26 -10.21 26.52
N LYS A 120 -3.69 -11.28 25.84
CA LYS A 120 -2.98 -12.58 25.88
C LYS A 120 -1.59 -12.52 25.26
N ARG A 121 -1.41 -11.72 24.20
CA ARG A 121 -0.09 -11.53 23.58
C ARG A 121 0.89 -10.86 24.56
N ILE A 122 0.43 -9.84 25.29
CA ILE A 122 1.23 -9.18 26.33
C ILE A 122 1.57 -10.18 27.45
N GLU A 123 0.59 -10.94 27.94
CA GLU A 123 0.80 -11.96 28.98
C GLU A 123 1.84 -13.01 28.56
N TYR A 124 1.76 -13.52 27.32
CA TYR A 124 2.76 -14.48 26.82
C TYR A 124 4.14 -13.84 26.67
N GLN A 125 4.21 -12.57 26.30
CA GLN A 125 5.47 -11.87 26.10
C GLN A 125 6.16 -11.62 27.44
N ASP A 126 5.42 -11.22 28.47
CA ASP A 126 5.93 -11.09 29.84
C ASP A 126 6.43 -12.44 30.37
N ARG A 127 5.68 -13.53 30.12
CA ARG A 127 6.09 -14.87 30.53
C ARG A 127 7.38 -15.35 29.86
N ILE A 128 7.57 -14.99 28.59
CA ILE A 128 8.81 -15.31 27.85
C ILE A 128 10.00 -14.55 28.44
N VAL A 129 9.82 -13.28 28.84
CA VAL A 129 10.87 -12.49 29.49
C VAL A 129 11.25 -13.10 30.84
N GLU A 130 10.26 -13.43 31.68
CA GLU A 130 10.50 -14.10 32.97
C GLU A 130 11.30 -15.40 32.81
N LEU A 131 10.92 -16.24 31.83
CA LEU A 131 11.61 -17.50 31.56
C LEU A 131 13.04 -17.30 31.04
N ARG A 132 13.26 -16.25 30.23
CA ARG A 132 14.59 -15.90 29.73
C ARG A 132 15.50 -15.45 30.88
N ASP A 133 14.99 -14.59 31.75
CA ASP A 133 15.76 -14.08 32.88
C ASP A 133 16.12 -15.20 33.86
N ALA A 134 15.17 -16.10 34.15
CA ALA A 134 15.42 -17.29 34.96
C ALA A 134 16.48 -18.22 34.33
N MET A 135 16.44 -18.43 33.01
CA MET A 135 17.48 -19.20 32.32
C MET A 135 18.84 -18.51 32.39
N SER A 136 18.91 -17.20 32.17
CA SER A 136 20.16 -16.44 32.29
C SER A 136 20.76 -16.52 33.70
N GLU A 137 19.92 -16.48 34.74
CA GLU A 137 20.37 -16.66 36.12
C GLU A 137 20.93 -18.07 36.36
N LEU A 138 20.25 -19.11 35.87
CA LEU A 138 20.72 -20.49 35.95
C LEU A 138 22.04 -20.70 35.21
N TYR A 139 22.21 -20.11 34.01
CA TYR A 139 23.47 -20.17 33.28
C TYR A 139 24.59 -19.46 34.02
N SER A 140 24.35 -18.27 34.57
CA SER A 140 25.34 -17.56 35.38
C SER A 140 25.76 -18.37 36.62
N LYS A 141 24.78 -18.98 37.30
CA LYS A 141 25.04 -19.87 38.45
C LYS A 141 25.87 -21.09 38.06
N LYS A 142 25.58 -21.69 36.90
CA LYS A 142 26.35 -22.81 36.35
C LYS A 142 27.79 -22.40 36.06
N THR A 143 28.02 -21.25 35.42
CA THR A 143 29.38 -20.76 35.15
C THR A 143 30.19 -20.57 36.43
N LYS A 144 29.57 -20.02 37.49
CA LYS A 144 30.23 -19.89 38.81
C LYS A 144 30.60 -21.26 39.41
N MET A 145 29.72 -22.25 39.30
CA MET A 145 30.02 -23.61 39.76
C MET A 145 31.18 -24.24 38.98
N ASP A 146 31.18 -24.09 37.65
CA ASP A 146 32.25 -24.63 36.79
C ASP A 146 33.61 -23.96 37.11
N GLU A 147 33.60 -22.65 37.40
CA GLU A 147 34.79 -21.91 37.86
C GLU A 147 35.29 -22.39 39.24
N GLU A 148 34.38 -22.59 40.19
CA GLU A 148 34.70 -23.15 41.52
C GLU A 148 35.29 -24.56 41.40
N GLU A 149 34.70 -25.43 40.57
CA GLU A 149 35.19 -26.79 40.32
C GLU A 149 36.59 -26.78 39.68
N ALA A 150 36.84 -25.87 38.73
CA ALA A 150 38.14 -25.71 38.12
C ALA A 150 39.21 -25.22 39.10
N VAL A 151 38.84 -24.29 40.00
CA VAL A 151 39.72 -23.81 41.07
C VAL A 151 40.05 -24.95 42.04
N GLU A 152 39.06 -25.71 42.46
CA GLU A 152 39.25 -26.80 43.41
C GLU A 152 40.06 -27.96 42.81
N SER A 153 39.84 -28.26 41.53
CA SER A 153 40.64 -29.21 40.76
C SER A 153 42.12 -28.79 40.68
N LYS A 154 42.39 -27.49 40.48
CA LYS A 154 43.75 -26.94 40.50
C LYS A 154 44.39 -27.05 41.89
N LYS A 155 43.65 -26.75 42.96
CA LYS A 155 44.15 -26.91 44.34
C LYS A 155 44.50 -28.36 44.64
N LEU A 156 43.64 -29.30 44.25
CA LEU A 156 43.88 -30.73 44.44
C LEU A 156 45.14 -31.18 43.68
N HIS A 157 45.31 -30.73 42.44
CA HIS A 157 46.51 -31.03 41.65
C HIS A 157 47.78 -30.48 42.31
N HIS A 158 47.73 -29.23 42.80
CA HIS A 158 48.85 -28.62 43.51
C HIS A 158 49.20 -29.37 44.80
N LEU A 159 48.21 -29.82 45.56
CA LEU A 159 48.44 -30.64 46.76
C LEU A 159 49.11 -31.98 46.42
N LEU A 160 48.70 -32.63 45.33
CA LEU A 160 49.34 -33.87 44.85
C LEU A 160 50.79 -33.63 44.40
N GLU A 161 51.08 -32.50 43.75
CA GLU A 161 52.46 -32.12 43.40
C GLU A 161 53.30 -31.77 44.64
N MET A 162 52.71 -31.09 45.62
CA MET A 162 53.36 -30.80 46.91
C MET A 162 53.68 -32.09 47.69
N GLU A 163 52.79 -33.07 47.69
CA GLU A 163 53.04 -34.37 48.33
C GLU A 163 54.22 -35.09 47.65
N LYS A 164 54.28 -35.05 46.31
CA LYS A 164 55.38 -35.64 45.53
C LYS A 164 56.71 -34.93 45.76
N THR A 165 56.69 -33.60 45.87
CA THR A 165 57.90 -32.79 46.12
C THR A 165 58.37 -32.89 47.57
N ASN A 166 57.47 -32.93 48.56
CA ASN A 166 57.83 -33.18 49.96
C ASN A 166 58.48 -34.57 50.13
N SER A 167 58.01 -35.59 49.40
CA SER A 167 58.66 -36.90 49.43
C SER A 167 60.09 -36.87 48.88
N GLN A 168 60.40 -35.96 47.94
CA GLN A 168 61.72 -35.81 47.33
C GLN A 168 62.65 -34.88 48.13
N GLU A 169 62.12 -33.80 48.70
CA GLU A 169 62.88 -32.85 49.54
C GLU A 169 63.32 -33.47 50.87
N VAL A 170 62.55 -34.42 51.43
CA VAL A 170 62.95 -35.16 52.63
C VAL A 170 64.21 -36.00 52.37
N ASP A 171 64.33 -36.61 51.18
CA ASP A 171 65.52 -37.39 50.80
C ASP A 171 66.74 -36.50 50.51
N ASP A 172 66.53 -35.34 49.88
CA ASP A 172 67.60 -34.37 49.57
C ASP A 172 68.10 -33.64 50.83
N MET A 173 67.21 -33.29 51.77
CA MET A 173 67.61 -32.61 53.02
C MET A 173 68.44 -33.52 53.93
N VAL A 174 68.17 -34.83 53.97
CA VAL A 174 68.98 -35.80 54.71
C VAL A 174 70.42 -35.84 54.16
N SER A 175 70.57 -35.87 52.84
CA SER A 175 71.87 -35.87 52.16
C SER A 175 72.66 -34.57 52.41
N ARG A 176 71.97 -33.42 52.43
CA ARG A 176 72.60 -32.09 52.61
C ARG A 176 73.02 -31.81 54.05
N LEU A 177 72.34 -32.40 55.02
CA LEU A 177 72.68 -32.32 56.44
C LEU A 177 73.99 -33.08 56.75
N GLU A 178 74.25 -34.17 56.02
CA GLU A 178 75.51 -34.91 56.08
C GLU A 178 76.68 -34.13 55.45
N GLU A 179 76.46 -33.41 54.34
CA GLU A 179 77.48 -32.54 53.75
C GLU A 179 77.84 -31.33 54.62
N LEU A 180 76.85 -30.70 55.27
CA LEU A 180 77.07 -29.50 56.10
C LEU A 180 77.86 -29.81 57.38
N LYS A 181 77.64 -30.98 57.99
CA LYS A 181 78.48 -31.49 59.10
C LYS A 181 79.97 -31.56 58.71
N CYS A 182 80.26 -31.92 57.47
CA CYS A 182 81.63 -32.06 56.96
C CYS A 182 82.29 -30.70 56.64
N LYS A 183 81.49 -29.68 56.32
CA LYS A 183 81.97 -28.31 56.03
C LYS A 183 82.17 -27.47 57.29
N GLU A 184 81.41 -27.70 58.34
CA GLU A 184 81.58 -27.03 59.65
C GLU A 184 82.95 -27.33 60.28
N GLU A 185 83.45 -28.55 60.12
CA GLU A 185 84.78 -28.98 60.60
C GLU A 185 85.94 -28.20 59.94
N ASN A 186 85.74 -27.71 58.70
CA ASN A 186 86.80 -27.12 57.87
C ASN A 186 86.95 -25.59 58.02
N LEU A 187 85.93 -24.86 58.49
CA LEU A 187 85.91 -23.40 58.46
C LEU A 187 86.38 -22.70 59.76
N ARG A 188 86.86 -23.45 60.77
CA ARG A 188 87.41 -22.88 62.03
C ARG A 188 88.79 -22.22 61.90
N VAL A 189 89.36 -22.09 60.69
CA VAL A 189 90.72 -21.57 60.51
C VAL A 189 90.74 -20.33 59.61
N LYS A 190 90.89 -19.19 60.29
CA LYS A 190 91.46 -17.88 59.86
C LYS A 190 90.61 -16.90 59.06
N VAL A 191 90.34 -15.75 59.68
CA VAL A 191 90.37 -14.43 59.03
C VAL A 191 90.98 -13.39 60.00
N ILE A 192 91.97 -12.61 59.55
CA ILE A 192 92.40 -11.35 60.17
C ILE A 192 92.40 -10.26 59.09
N SER A 193 91.79 -9.13 59.44
CA SER A 193 91.67 -7.85 58.70
C SER A 193 92.95 -7.02 58.72
N ASN A 194 93.13 -6.07 57.79
CA ASN A 194 94.14 -5.00 57.94
C ASN A 194 93.61 -3.63 57.47
N PRO A 195 93.80 -2.54 58.24
CA PRO A 195 93.39 -1.17 57.91
C PRO A 195 94.59 -0.26 57.56
N ASN A 196 94.39 0.77 56.74
CA ASN A 196 95.15 2.03 56.77
C ASN A 196 94.51 3.08 55.85
N LEU A 197 94.03 4.20 56.41
CA LEU A 197 93.32 5.24 55.66
C LEU A 197 93.50 6.64 56.29
N PRO A 198 94.40 7.50 55.75
CA PRO A 198 94.20 8.95 55.93
C PRO A 198 94.29 9.79 54.65
N GLN A 199 95.02 9.37 53.60
CA GLN A 199 95.22 10.19 52.39
C GLN A 199 94.07 10.12 51.38
N THR A 200 93.29 9.05 51.36
CA THR A 200 92.08 8.95 50.51
C THR A 200 90.92 9.79 51.04
N MET A 201 90.99 10.29 52.28
CA MET A 201 89.84 10.91 52.94
C MET A 201 89.50 12.30 52.39
N GLN A 202 90.50 13.06 51.95
CA GLN A 202 90.31 14.42 51.44
C GLN A 202 89.82 14.42 49.97
N GLU A 203 90.36 13.52 49.14
CA GLU A 203 89.84 13.25 47.79
C GLU A 203 88.41 12.67 47.84
N LEU A 204 88.10 11.86 48.86
CA LEU A 204 86.73 11.39 49.11
C LEU A 204 85.79 12.54 49.49
N GLN A 205 86.26 13.52 50.25
CA GLN A 205 85.45 14.67 50.66
C GLN A 205 85.08 15.59 49.48
N GLU A 206 86.04 15.88 48.59
CA GLU A 206 85.76 16.71 47.40
C GLU A 206 84.85 15.99 46.41
N LYS A 207 85.04 14.68 46.21
CA LYS A 207 84.12 13.85 45.43
C LYS A 207 82.72 13.79 46.05
N ALA A 208 82.63 13.72 47.38
CA ALA A 208 81.36 13.72 48.09
C ALA A 208 80.58 15.03 47.85
N ASN A 209 81.25 16.18 47.91
CA ASN A 209 80.61 17.48 47.65
C ASN A 209 80.16 17.63 46.19
N ALA A 210 80.94 17.15 45.21
CA ALA A 210 80.56 17.18 43.80
C ALA A 210 79.35 16.26 43.52
N LEU A 211 79.34 15.06 44.11
CA LEU A 211 78.21 14.14 44.07
C LEU A 211 76.96 14.73 44.71
N GLU A 212 77.10 15.48 45.80
CA GLU A 212 75.96 16.12 46.48
C GLU A 212 75.26 17.16 45.58
N LEU A 213 76.05 17.92 44.80
CA LEU A 213 75.52 18.91 43.86
C LEU A 213 74.80 18.23 42.67
N GLU A 214 75.39 17.17 42.13
CA GLU A 214 74.81 16.36 41.05
C GLU A 214 73.53 15.61 41.50
N MET A 215 73.50 15.15 42.77
CA MET A 215 72.30 14.61 43.41
C MET A 215 71.20 15.66 43.55
N GLN A 216 71.54 16.90 43.88
CA GLN A 216 70.57 17.98 44.04
C GLN A 216 69.94 18.37 42.70
N GLU A 217 70.74 18.42 41.62
CA GLU A 217 70.24 18.63 40.25
C GLU A 217 69.36 17.45 39.80
N SER A 218 69.79 16.21 40.08
CA SER A 218 69.00 15.01 39.77
C SER A 218 67.66 15.01 40.50
N ARG A 219 67.61 15.42 41.77
CA ARG A 219 66.35 15.57 42.53
C ARG A 219 65.41 16.58 41.88
N SER A 220 65.92 17.74 41.43
CA SER A 220 65.10 18.74 40.75
C SER A 220 64.50 18.21 39.44
N LYS A 221 65.28 17.45 38.66
CA LYS A 221 64.80 16.82 37.42
C LYS A 221 63.74 15.76 37.70
N ILE A 222 63.92 14.94 38.74
CA ILE A 222 62.93 13.95 39.18
C ILE A 222 61.61 14.64 39.57
N TYR A 223 61.66 15.73 40.35
CA TYR A 223 60.44 16.47 40.71
C TYR A 223 59.69 17.04 39.50
N GLN A 224 60.42 17.51 38.49
CA GLN A 224 59.80 17.99 37.25
C GLN A 224 59.14 16.85 36.47
N ILE A 225 59.81 15.71 36.35
CA ILE A 225 59.26 14.51 35.69
C ILE A 225 58.00 14.01 36.42
N ASP A 226 58.00 13.95 37.75
CA ASP A 226 56.83 13.52 38.52
C ASP A 226 55.62 14.45 38.33
N ARG A 227 55.87 15.76 38.20
CA ARG A 227 54.85 16.75 37.88
C ARG A 227 54.26 16.51 36.49
N ASP A 228 55.11 16.29 35.50
CA ASP A 228 54.69 16.06 34.11
C ASP A 228 53.91 14.73 33.99
N ILE A 229 54.39 13.65 34.65
CA ILE A 229 53.68 12.36 34.73
C ILE A 229 52.28 12.55 35.32
N SER A 230 52.15 13.36 36.37
CA SER A 230 50.85 13.64 36.99
C SER A 230 49.90 14.39 36.05
N GLN A 231 50.41 15.33 35.25
CA GLN A 231 49.61 16.02 34.23
C GLN A 231 49.17 15.08 33.10
N TYR A 232 50.06 14.21 32.63
CA TYR A 232 49.71 13.20 31.61
C TYR A 232 48.65 12.22 32.10
N LYS A 233 48.72 11.78 33.37
CA LYS A 233 47.69 10.91 33.97
C LYS A 233 46.32 11.59 33.99
N GLN A 234 46.25 12.86 34.39
CA GLN A 234 44.99 13.62 34.38
C GLN A 234 44.43 13.78 32.96
N LEU A 235 45.29 14.09 31.97
CA LEU A 235 44.85 14.21 30.57
C LEU A 235 44.36 12.86 30.03
N HIS A 236 45.04 11.77 30.36
CA HIS A 236 44.66 10.42 29.95
C HIS A 236 43.27 10.06 30.48
N GLU A 237 42.98 10.32 31.77
CA GLU A 237 41.66 10.07 32.36
C GLU A 237 40.54 10.90 31.70
N VAL A 238 40.83 12.12 31.24
CA VAL A 238 39.84 12.97 30.54
C VAL A 238 39.56 12.39 29.16
N ILE A 239 40.60 12.01 28.42
CA ILE A 239 40.47 11.41 27.09
C ILE A 239 39.73 10.08 27.17
N GLU A 240 40.06 9.23 28.15
CA GLU A 240 39.42 7.93 28.35
C GLU A 240 37.91 8.10 28.62
N ARG A 241 37.54 9.04 29.50
CA ARG A 241 36.14 9.36 29.78
C ARG A 241 35.39 9.86 28.54
N GLN A 242 36.01 10.73 27.75
CA GLN A 242 35.41 11.22 26.50
C GLN A 242 35.26 10.09 25.48
N LEU A 243 36.25 9.21 25.34
CA LEU A 243 36.21 8.08 24.42
C LEU A 243 35.10 7.10 24.80
N ILE A 244 34.95 6.78 26.09
CA ILE A 244 33.85 5.94 26.60
C ILE A 244 32.50 6.57 26.28
N SER A 245 32.36 7.90 26.43
CA SER A 245 31.12 8.62 26.11
C SER A 245 30.76 8.52 24.62
N VAL A 246 31.72 8.82 23.74
CA VAL A 246 31.53 8.74 22.28
C VAL A 246 31.21 7.32 21.84
N CYS A 247 31.91 6.32 22.38
CA CYS A 247 31.62 4.90 22.07
C CYS A 247 30.20 4.50 22.46
N LYS A 248 29.68 4.98 23.61
CA LYS A 248 28.30 4.72 24.03
C LYS A 248 27.28 5.38 23.11
N GLU A 249 27.51 6.63 22.69
CA GLU A 249 26.64 7.32 21.74
C GLU A 249 26.62 6.62 20.38
N CYS A 250 27.80 6.29 19.83
CA CYS A 250 27.91 5.52 18.58
C CYS A 250 27.19 4.18 18.67
N HIS A 251 27.33 3.45 19.78
CA HIS A 251 26.63 2.19 19.98
C HIS A 251 25.11 2.37 20.02
N SER A 252 24.62 3.44 20.68
CA SER A 252 23.20 3.79 20.70
C SER A 252 22.66 4.11 19.30
N TYR A 253 23.38 4.90 18.50
CA TYR A 253 22.98 5.21 17.13
C TYR A 253 22.96 3.95 16.25
N LEU A 254 23.95 3.07 16.37
CA LEU A 254 23.98 1.80 15.64
C LEU A 254 22.79 0.91 16.01
N GLN A 255 22.43 0.86 17.29
CA GLN A 255 21.26 0.12 17.76
C GLN A 255 19.95 0.70 17.19
N GLN A 256 19.80 2.02 17.16
CA GLN A 256 18.64 2.69 16.55
C GLN A 256 18.55 2.42 15.04
N ILE A 257 19.67 2.48 14.32
CA ILE A 257 19.72 2.17 12.88
C ILE A 257 19.34 0.70 12.63
N SER A 258 19.84 -0.22 13.45
CA SER A 258 19.51 -1.65 13.35
C SER A 258 18.02 -1.91 13.58
N GLN A 259 17.43 -1.27 14.59
CA GLN A 259 15.99 -1.36 14.86
C GLN A 259 15.18 -0.78 13.71
N SER A 260 15.54 0.41 13.22
CA SER A 260 14.86 1.04 12.09
C SER A 260 14.89 0.15 10.84
N LYS A 261 16.02 -0.50 10.55
CA LYS A 261 16.13 -1.44 9.43
C LYS A 261 15.18 -2.63 9.58
N PHE A 262 15.06 -3.19 10.79
CA PHE A 262 14.12 -4.26 11.06
C PHE A 262 12.67 -3.81 10.82
N ASP A 263 12.32 -2.62 11.32
CA ASP A 263 10.98 -2.06 11.16
C ASP A 263 10.65 -1.81 9.67
N PHE A 264 11.63 -1.34 8.86
CA PHE A 264 11.48 -1.21 7.41
C PHE A 264 11.23 -2.56 6.73
N THR A 265 12.01 -3.60 7.04
CA THR A 265 11.82 -4.93 6.44
C THR A 265 10.46 -5.54 6.78
N LYS A 266 9.95 -5.28 7.99
CA LYS A 266 8.62 -5.69 8.38
C LYS A 266 7.54 -4.96 7.59
N CYS A 267 7.67 -3.64 7.45
CA CYS A 267 6.74 -2.84 6.65
C CYS A 267 6.73 -3.26 5.18
N ASP A 268 7.88 -3.58 4.60
CA ASP A 268 7.97 -4.07 3.23
C ASP A 268 7.23 -5.41 3.06
N GLY A 269 7.33 -6.32 4.04
CA GLY A 269 6.54 -7.55 4.09
C GLY A 269 5.04 -7.28 4.10
N ASP A 270 4.58 -6.41 5.02
CA ASP A 270 3.16 -6.04 5.13
C ASP A 270 2.63 -5.38 3.82
N ILE A 271 3.46 -4.61 3.11
CA ILE A 271 3.10 -3.99 1.82
C ILE A 271 2.92 -5.05 0.73
N ILE A 272 3.79 -6.06 0.68
CA ILE A 272 3.69 -7.17 -0.29
C ILE A 272 2.41 -7.97 -0.04
N ASP A 273 2.11 -8.29 1.22
CA ASP A 273 0.91 -9.03 1.60
C ASP A 273 -0.36 -8.25 1.21
N HIS A 274 -0.42 -6.96 1.53
CA HIS A 274 -1.55 -6.11 1.11
C HIS A 274 -1.66 -5.93 -0.40
N ALA A 275 -0.55 -5.92 -1.14
CA ALA A 275 -0.57 -5.86 -2.59
C ALA A 275 -1.21 -7.13 -3.19
N ALA A 276 -0.88 -8.30 -2.64
CA ALA A 276 -1.48 -9.58 -3.04
C ALA A 276 -2.98 -9.64 -2.71
N GLU A 277 -3.38 -9.20 -1.51
CA GLU A 277 -4.81 -9.10 -1.12
C GLU A 277 -5.59 -8.17 -2.07
N ARG A 278 -5.00 -7.04 -2.46
CA ARG A 278 -5.62 -6.08 -3.37
C ARG A 278 -5.79 -6.67 -4.78
N GLU A 279 -4.79 -7.41 -5.26
CA GLU A 279 -4.88 -8.10 -6.55
C GLU A 279 -5.99 -9.15 -6.57
N GLU A 280 -6.11 -9.94 -5.49
CA GLU A 280 -7.19 -10.91 -5.33
C GLU A 280 -8.58 -10.24 -5.31
N LEU A 281 -8.73 -9.14 -4.56
CA LEU A 281 -9.98 -8.38 -4.53
C LEU A 281 -10.32 -7.77 -5.89
N THR A 282 -9.33 -7.26 -6.62
CA THR A 282 -9.52 -6.70 -7.96
C THR A 282 -10.03 -7.77 -8.92
N LYS A 283 -9.47 -8.99 -8.84
CA LYS A 283 -9.92 -10.13 -9.64
C LYS A 283 -11.36 -10.53 -9.29
N LYS A 284 -11.69 -10.65 -8.00
CA LYS A 284 -13.08 -10.95 -7.55
C LYS A 284 -14.08 -9.89 -8.04
N LEU A 285 -13.68 -8.62 -8.03
CA LEU A 285 -14.55 -7.52 -8.47
C LEU A 285 -14.76 -7.56 -9.99
N ALA A 286 -13.72 -7.88 -10.77
CA ALA A 286 -13.84 -8.09 -12.21
C ALA A 286 -14.79 -9.27 -12.52
N ASP A 287 -14.61 -10.42 -11.87
CA ASP A 287 -15.44 -11.62 -12.07
C ASP A 287 -16.92 -11.34 -11.72
N LEU A 288 -17.18 -10.61 -10.63
CA LEU A 288 -18.53 -10.21 -10.22
C LEU A 288 -19.14 -9.21 -11.20
N THR A 289 -18.35 -8.27 -11.73
CA THR A 289 -18.81 -7.28 -12.72
C THR A 289 -19.19 -7.96 -14.03
N ASP A 290 -18.40 -8.92 -14.50
CA ASP A 290 -18.73 -9.70 -15.69
C ASP A 290 -19.98 -10.55 -15.50
N THR A 291 -20.12 -11.18 -14.33
CA THR A 291 -21.32 -11.95 -13.96
C THR A 291 -22.57 -11.06 -13.93
N LEU A 292 -22.45 -9.86 -13.34
CA LEU A 292 -23.53 -8.87 -13.32
C LEU A 292 -23.94 -8.49 -14.75
N ARG A 293 -22.97 -8.15 -15.60
CA ARG A 293 -23.23 -7.77 -17.01
C ARG A 293 -23.94 -8.87 -17.79
N LEU A 294 -23.55 -10.13 -17.60
CA LEU A 294 -24.22 -11.28 -18.22
C LEU A 294 -25.66 -11.45 -17.72
N SER A 295 -25.89 -11.27 -16.41
CA SER A 295 -27.21 -11.36 -15.81
C SER A 295 -28.15 -10.24 -16.28
N GLU A 296 -27.65 -9.00 -16.38
CA GLU A 296 -28.38 -7.86 -16.91
C GLU A 296 -28.75 -8.06 -18.37
N HIS A 297 -27.80 -8.52 -19.20
CA HIS A 297 -28.07 -8.83 -20.60
C HIS A 297 -29.14 -9.92 -20.77
N LYS A 298 -29.10 -10.95 -19.93
CA LYS A 298 -30.13 -12.01 -19.92
C LYS A 298 -31.52 -11.43 -19.57
N LEU A 299 -31.60 -10.60 -18.53
CA LEU A 299 -32.84 -9.98 -18.08
C LEU A 299 -33.41 -9.00 -19.13
N VAL A 300 -32.56 -8.21 -19.78
CA VAL A 300 -32.98 -7.34 -20.89
C VAL A 300 -33.53 -8.18 -22.05
N LYS A 301 -32.85 -9.27 -22.41
CA LYS A 301 -33.31 -10.16 -23.48
C LYS A 301 -34.68 -10.76 -23.16
N GLU A 302 -34.88 -11.26 -21.93
CA GLU A 302 -36.16 -11.79 -21.47
C GLU A 302 -37.27 -10.72 -21.55
N ARG A 303 -37.01 -9.50 -21.04
CA ARG A 303 -37.99 -8.40 -21.11
C ARG A 303 -38.34 -7.99 -22.54
N VAL A 304 -37.36 -7.97 -23.45
CA VAL A 304 -37.62 -7.65 -24.87
C VAL A 304 -38.47 -8.71 -25.52
N VAL A 305 -38.22 -10.00 -25.23
CA VAL A 305 -39.05 -11.11 -25.74
C VAL A 305 -40.47 -11.00 -25.20
N ASP A 306 -40.65 -10.80 -23.90
CA ASP A 306 -41.98 -10.67 -23.28
C ASP A 306 -42.76 -9.46 -23.81
N ALA A 307 -42.09 -8.31 -23.97
CA ALA A 307 -42.71 -7.11 -24.53
C ALA A 307 -43.12 -7.31 -26.00
N THR A 308 -42.28 -8.00 -26.78
CA THR A 308 -42.59 -8.32 -28.19
C THR A 308 -43.76 -9.27 -28.30
N GLN A 309 -43.80 -10.30 -27.45
CA GLN A 309 -44.90 -11.26 -27.42
C GLN A 309 -46.22 -10.58 -27.03
N THR A 310 -46.19 -9.76 -25.98
CA THR A 310 -47.38 -9.01 -25.52
C THR A 310 -47.91 -8.08 -26.62
N ALA A 311 -47.03 -7.33 -27.29
CA ALA A 311 -47.42 -6.45 -28.40
C ALA A 311 -48.02 -7.23 -29.58
N ASN A 312 -47.47 -8.41 -29.89
CA ASN A 312 -47.99 -9.26 -30.96
C ASN A 312 -49.37 -9.86 -30.59
N ASP A 313 -49.55 -10.31 -29.36
CA ASP A 313 -50.82 -10.85 -28.87
C ASP A 313 -51.92 -9.77 -28.87
N GLU A 314 -51.58 -8.54 -28.48
CA GLU A 314 -52.48 -7.39 -28.58
C GLU A 314 -52.85 -7.06 -30.04
N HIS A 315 -51.87 -7.09 -30.96
CA HIS A 315 -52.12 -6.89 -32.38
C HIS A 315 -53.08 -7.95 -32.94
N VAL A 316 -52.81 -9.23 -32.68
CA VAL A 316 -53.65 -10.35 -33.12
C VAL A 316 -55.06 -10.24 -32.54
N LYS A 317 -55.20 -9.88 -31.26
CA LYS A 317 -56.50 -9.67 -30.62
C LYS A 317 -57.28 -8.54 -31.28
N LYS A 318 -56.62 -7.42 -31.58
CA LYS A 318 -57.23 -6.27 -32.27
C LYS A 318 -57.69 -6.66 -33.68
N GLU A 319 -56.88 -7.40 -34.42
CA GLU A 319 -57.22 -7.87 -35.77
C GLU A 319 -58.40 -8.84 -35.74
N LYS A 320 -58.41 -9.79 -34.79
CA LYS A 320 -59.54 -10.72 -34.60
C LYS A 320 -60.84 -9.98 -34.27
N ASN A 321 -60.77 -8.98 -33.39
CA ASN A 321 -61.94 -8.15 -33.05
C ASN A 321 -62.45 -7.38 -34.27
N ASN A 322 -61.55 -6.76 -35.05
CA ASN A 322 -61.94 -6.07 -36.29
C ASN A 322 -62.62 -7.00 -37.31
N ILE A 323 -62.15 -8.26 -37.42
CA ILE A 323 -62.78 -9.26 -38.28
C ILE A 323 -64.15 -9.65 -37.73
N LEU A 324 -64.26 -9.86 -36.42
CA LEU A 324 -65.54 -10.18 -35.78
C LEU A 324 -66.56 -9.06 -36.00
N ASP A 325 -66.17 -7.79 -35.83
CA ASP A 325 -67.04 -6.64 -36.08
C ASP A 325 -67.53 -6.61 -37.53
N LYS A 326 -66.66 -6.91 -38.50
CA LYS A 326 -67.06 -7.04 -39.91
C LYS A 326 -68.10 -8.15 -40.09
N TYR A 327 -67.90 -9.32 -39.47
CA TYR A 327 -68.88 -10.40 -39.54
C TYR A 327 -70.21 -10.03 -38.87
N CYS A 328 -70.19 -9.39 -37.70
CA CYS A 328 -71.39 -8.91 -37.01
C CYS A 328 -72.19 -7.94 -37.90
N ASN A 329 -71.52 -6.96 -38.52
CA ASN A 329 -72.18 -6.01 -39.42
C ASN A 329 -72.81 -6.70 -40.64
N VAL A 330 -72.14 -7.70 -41.22
CA VAL A 330 -72.71 -8.49 -42.33
C VAL A 330 -73.93 -9.29 -41.86
N CYS A 331 -73.86 -9.91 -40.69
CA CYS A 331 -74.99 -10.64 -40.10
C CYS A 331 -76.18 -9.72 -39.81
N GLU A 332 -75.95 -8.52 -39.28
CA GLU A 332 -77.00 -7.53 -39.04
C GLU A 332 -77.66 -7.08 -40.35
N SER A 333 -76.86 -6.81 -41.40
CA SER A 333 -77.37 -6.50 -42.74
C SER A 333 -78.23 -7.64 -43.28
N LEU A 334 -77.73 -8.88 -43.24
CA LEU A 334 -78.47 -10.06 -43.70
C LEU A 334 -79.76 -10.27 -42.89
N ASN A 335 -79.75 -9.99 -41.59
CA ASN A 335 -80.93 -10.11 -40.75
C ASN A 335 -81.99 -9.02 -41.08
N SER A 336 -81.54 -7.81 -41.42
CA SER A 336 -82.40 -6.75 -41.94
C SER A 336 -82.99 -7.13 -43.30
N ASP A 337 -82.18 -7.69 -44.20
CA ASP A 337 -82.62 -8.18 -45.51
C ASP A 337 -83.65 -9.31 -45.37
N LEU A 338 -83.40 -10.26 -44.46
CA LEU A 338 -84.31 -11.34 -44.15
C LEU A 338 -85.65 -10.82 -43.61
N SER A 339 -85.61 -9.85 -42.68
CA SER A 339 -86.82 -9.21 -42.14
C SER A 339 -87.62 -8.50 -43.24
N THR A 340 -86.93 -7.83 -44.16
CA THR A 340 -87.55 -7.19 -45.32
C THR A 340 -88.20 -8.22 -46.24
N MET A 341 -87.50 -9.32 -46.55
CA MET A 341 -88.06 -10.43 -47.34
C MET A 341 -89.27 -11.07 -46.67
N MET A 342 -89.24 -11.28 -45.34
CA MET A 342 -90.39 -11.82 -44.60
C MET A 342 -91.60 -10.87 -44.68
N SER A 343 -91.38 -9.55 -44.55
CA SER A 343 -92.45 -8.55 -44.67
C SER A 343 -93.04 -8.50 -46.10
N LEU A 344 -92.19 -8.54 -47.12
CA LEU A 344 -92.62 -8.64 -48.52
C LEU A 344 -93.41 -9.92 -48.78
N SER A 345 -92.96 -11.05 -48.22
CA SER A 345 -93.68 -12.33 -48.32
C SER A 345 -95.06 -12.26 -47.65
N ALA A 346 -95.16 -11.68 -46.45
CA ALA A 346 -96.43 -11.47 -45.76
C ALA A 346 -97.38 -10.55 -46.55
N THR A 347 -96.86 -9.45 -47.09
CA THR A 347 -97.63 -8.52 -47.93
C THR A 347 -98.14 -9.19 -49.20
N ARG A 348 -97.28 -9.97 -49.87
CA ARG A 348 -97.66 -10.72 -51.08
C ARG A 348 -98.70 -11.80 -50.77
N LYS A 349 -98.58 -12.48 -49.63
CA LYS A 349 -99.59 -13.44 -49.17
C LYS A 349 -100.95 -12.75 -48.97
N ALA A 350 -100.98 -11.61 -48.29
CA ALA A 350 -102.20 -10.82 -48.10
C ALA A 350 -102.81 -10.36 -49.45
N GLN A 351 -101.98 -9.93 -50.40
CA GLN A 351 -102.43 -9.57 -51.76
C GLN A 351 -103.08 -10.76 -52.47
N CYS A 352 -102.43 -11.92 -52.48
CA CYS A 352 -103.01 -13.13 -53.08
C CYS A 352 -104.31 -13.56 -52.38
N GLU A 353 -104.41 -13.43 -51.05
CA GLU A 353 -105.66 -13.70 -50.32
C GLU A 353 -106.77 -12.70 -50.70
N THR A 354 -106.45 -11.41 -50.89
CA THR A 354 -107.43 -10.42 -51.38
C THR A 354 -107.85 -10.65 -52.82
N GLU A 355 -106.93 -11.06 -53.70
CA GLU A 355 -107.23 -11.43 -55.09
C GLU A 355 -108.11 -12.70 -55.15
N TYR A 356 -107.82 -13.68 -54.28
CA TYR A 356 -108.61 -14.91 -54.18
C TYR A 356 -110.03 -14.64 -53.66
N ASN A 357 -110.19 -13.67 -52.76
CA ASN A 357 -111.47 -13.25 -52.17
C ASN A 357 -112.12 -12.07 -52.92
N ASN A 358 -111.71 -11.79 -54.17
CA ASN A 358 -112.25 -10.66 -54.95
C ASN A 358 -113.77 -10.80 -55.13
N GLY A 359 -114.49 -9.72 -54.81
CA GLY A 359 -115.94 -9.60 -54.96
C GLY A 359 -116.45 -9.87 -56.37
N GLU A 360 -115.63 -9.65 -57.41
CA GLU A 360 -115.99 -10.01 -58.80
C GLU A 360 -116.17 -11.52 -58.99
N ARG A 361 -115.40 -12.36 -58.27
CA ARG A 361 -115.57 -13.82 -58.30
C ARG A 361 -116.83 -14.22 -57.55
N VAL A 362 -117.10 -13.64 -56.38
CA VAL A 362 -118.32 -13.91 -55.62
C VAL A 362 -119.56 -13.51 -56.42
N GLU A 363 -119.52 -12.39 -57.14
CA GLU A 363 -120.56 -11.99 -58.10
C GLU A 363 -120.64 -12.92 -59.32
N ALA A 364 -119.51 -13.41 -59.84
CA ALA A 364 -119.50 -14.37 -60.95
C ALA A 364 -120.07 -15.74 -60.53
N GLU A 365 -119.74 -16.23 -59.34
CA GLU A 365 -120.31 -17.45 -58.74
C GLU A 365 -121.81 -17.28 -58.51
N GLY A 366 -122.25 -16.14 -57.97
CA GLY A 366 -123.67 -15.81 -57.85
C GLY A 366 -124.41 -15.77 -59.18
N ARG A 367 -123.81 -15.18 -60.23
CA ARG A 367 -124.38 -15.18 -61.59
C ARG A 367 -124.45 -16.57 -62.21
N VAL A 368 -123.46 -17.43 -61.97
CA VAL A 368 -123.49 -18.83 -62.45
C VAL A 368 -124.59 -19.62 -61.73
N GLU A 369 -124.74 -19.41 -60.42
CA GLU A 369 -125.80 -20.05 -59.63
C GLU A 369 -127.20 -19.58 -60.08
N GLU A 370 -127.36 -18.28 -60.34
CA GLU A 370 -128.59 -17.72 -60.90
C GLU A 370 -128.89 -18.30 -62.30
N MET A 371 -127.88 -18.38 -63.17
CA MET A 371 -128.05 -18.97 -64.51
C MET A 371 -128.40 -20.47 -64.44
N SER A 372 -127.82 -21.20 -63.48
CA SER A 372 -128.15 -22.61 -63.21
C SER A 372 -129.60 -22.77 -62.77
N ASN A 373 -130.09 -21.88 -61.89
CA ASN A 373 -131.48 -21.86 -61.45
C ASN A 373 -132.45 -21.55 -62.61
N ILE A 374 -132.12 -20.61 -63.48
CA ILE A 374 -132.92 -20.30 -64.68
C ILE A 374 -132.99 -21.51 -65.61
N LEU A 375 -131.85 -22.15 -65.89
CA LEU A 375 -131.80 -23.35 -66.73
C LEU A 375 -132.60 -24.51 -66.14
N HIS A 376 -132.55 -24.71 -64.81
CA HIS A 376 -133.35 -25.73 -64.14
C HIS A 376 -134.85 -25.46 -64.28
N ARG A 377 -135.26 -24.19 -64.18
CA ARG A 377 -136.66 -23.76 -64.33
C ARG A 377 -137.16 -23.94 -65.76
N LEU A 378 -136.34 -23.59 -66.76
CA LEU A 378 -136.64 -23.83 -68.17
C LEU A 378 -136.71 -25.33 -68.49
N TYR A 379 -135.83 -26.14 -67.88
CA TYR A 379 -135.89 -27.59 -68.02
C TYR A 379 -137.18 -28.17 -67.42
N GLN A 380 -137.60 -27.72 -66.23
CA GLN A 380 -138.89 -28.12 -65.65
C GLN A 380 -140.08 -27.73 -66.55
N GLN A 381 -140.10 -26.51 -67.08
CA GLN A 381 -141.14 -26.06 -68.02
C GLN A 381 -141.17 -26.88 -69.32
N TYR A 382 -139.99 -27.26 -69.84
CA TYR A 382 -139.90 -28.14 -71.00
C TYR A 382 -140.47 -29.53 -70.72
N VAL A 383 -140.14 -30.13 -69.56
CA VAL A 383 -140.69 -31.42 -69.13
C VAL A 383 -142.22 -31.34 -68.96
N GLU A 384 -142.73 -30.28 -68.33
CA GLU A 384 -144.18 -30.04 -68.18
C GLU A 384 -144.90 -29.85 -69.52
N SER A 385 -144.24 -29.21 -70.51
CA SER A 385 -144.79 -29.05 -71.86
C SER A 385 -144.83 -30.36 -72.65
N MET A 386 -143.91 -31.29 -72.38
CA MET A 386 -143.92 -32.61 -73.02
C MET A 386 -145.03 -33.52 -72.49
N ASP A 387 -145.36 -33.45 -71.18
CA ASP A 387 -146.49 -34.19 -70.61
C ASP A 387 -147.85 -33.73 -71.16
N TRP A 388 -147.95 -32.48 -71.63
CA TRP A 388 -149.15 -31.95 -72.31
C TRP A 388 -149.30 -32.46 -73.76
N THR A 389 -148.19 -32.66 -74.47
CA THR A 389 -148.20 -33.18 -75.85
C THR A 389 -148.47 -34.68 -75.98
N PHE A 390 -148.45 -35.45 -74.89
CA PHE A 390 -148.80 -36.89 -74.91
C PHE A 390 -150.22 -37.20 -74.38
N SER A 391 -151.03 -36.18 -74.03
CA SER A 391 -152.36 -36.38 -73.41
C SER A 391 -153.56 -35.87 -74.22
N LEU A 392 -153.41 -35.48 -75.50
CA LEU A 392 -154.51 -35.04 -76.36
C LEU A 392 -154.46 -35.73 -77.75
N ASP A 393 -155.51 -36.51 -78.01
CA ASP A 393 -156.06 -37.01 -79.29
C ASP A 393 -155.40 -38.28 -79.89
N ASP A 394 -155.66 -39.52 -79.44
CA ASP A 394 -156.92 -40.30 -79.45
C ASP A 394 -158.25 -39.53 -79.32
N GLN A 395 -158.72 -38.97 -80.44
CA GLN A 395 -160.14 -38.91 -80.84
C GLN A 395 -160.32 -38.63 -82.33
#